data_AF-A0A954HGA6-F1
#
_entry.id   AF-A0A954HGA6-F1
#
_cell.length_a   1.000
_cell.length_b   1.000
_cell.length_c   1.000
_cell.angle_alpha   90.00
_cell.angle_beta   90.00
_cell.angle_gamma   90.00
#
_symmetry.space_group_name_H-M   'P 1'
#
loop_
_entity.id
_entity.type
_entity.pdbx_description
1 polymer ?
#
loop_
_entity_poly.entity_id
_entity_poly.type
_entity_poly.pdbx_seq_one_letter_code
_entity_poly.pdbx_strand_id
1 'polypeptide(L)' 'MGRKSRKGVEKTTKLQGLKYFQLIDDLLAGLRGQATARDKAGNRQLFCDQYIALLLLYFFNPTVTSL' A
#
# COMPACT_ATOMS: atom_id res chain seq x y z
N MET A 1 18.40 46.29 3.35
CA MET A 1 18.41 44.97 4.04
C MET A 1 17.35 44.09 3.38
N GLY A 2 17.70 43.37 2.32
CA GLY A 2 16.75 42.64 1.47
C GLY A 2 16.31 41.32 2.11
N ARG A 3 15.00 41.14 2.30
CA ARG A 3 14.42 39.85 2.71
C ARG A 3 14.64 38.84 1.60
N LYS A 4 15.56 37.89 1.81
CA LYS A 4 15.70 36.70 0.94
C LYS A 4 14.36 35.98 0.90
N SER A 5 13.73 35.99 -0.29
CA SER A 5 12.56 35.17 -0.60
C SER A 5 12.92 33.70 -0.32
N ARG A 6 12.19 33.05 0.58
CA ARG A 6 12.31 31.62 0.85
C ARG A 6 11.91 30.90 -0.44
N LYS A 7 12.88 30.24 -1.09
CA LYS A 7 12.65 29.40 -2.27
C LYS A 7 11.43 28.53 -2.04
N GLY A 8 10.49 28.58 -2.98
CA GLY A 8 9.18 27.96 -2.90
C GLY A 8 9.28 26.50 -2.48
N VAL A 9 8.46 26.12 -1.52
CA VAL A 9 8.15 24.71 -1.27
C VAL A 9 7.48 24.21 -2.54
N GLU A 10 8.21 23.41 -3.33
CA GLU A 10 7.68 22.65 -4.46
C GLU A 10 6.34 22.04 -4.03
N LYS A 11 5.25 22.37 -4.74
CA LYS A 11 3.93 21.78 -4.46
C LYS A 11 4.04 20.29 -4.72
N THR A 12 4.26 19.51 -3.66
CA THR A 12 4.23 18.06 -3.75
C THR A 12 2.83 17.65 -4.17
N THR A 13 2.72 17.04 -5.35
CA THR A 13 1.48 16.43 -5.82
C THR A 13 1.07 15.41 -4.76
N LYS A 14 -0.03 15.70 -4.05
CA LYS A 14 -0.56 14.76 -3.06
C LYS A 14 -1.08 13.54 -3.80
N LEU A 15 -0.44 12.39 -3.56
CA LEU A 15 -0.89 11.13 -4.12
C LEU A 15 -2.30 10.84 -3.60
N GLN A 16 -3.25 10.71 -4.51
CA GLN A 16 -4.64 10.40 -4.19
C GLN A 16 -4.83 8.88 -4.14
N GLY A 17 -5.86 8.43 -3.42
CA GLY A 17 -6.22 7.01 -3.34
C GLY A 17 -5.49 6.21 -2.25
N LEU A 18 -4.41 6.71 -1.65
CA LEU A 18 -3.71 6.01 -0.57
C LEU A 18 -4.60 5.67 0.64
N LYS A 19 -5.61 6.51 0.92
CA LYS A 19 -6.61 6.27 1.97
C LYS A 19 -7.38 4.96 1.81
N TYR A 20 -7.50 4.43 0.58
CA TYR A 20 -8.24 3.20 0.33
C TYR A 20 -7.46 1.96 0.78
N PHE A 21 -6.14 2.01 0.89
CA PHE A 21 -5.36 0.89 1.42
C PHE A 21 -5.74 0.57 2.86
N GLN A 22 -6.03 1.57 3.68
CA GLN A 22 -6.45 1.33 5.06
C GLN A 22 -7.81 0.61 5.12
N LEU A 23 -8.76 1.01 4.27
CA LEU A 23 -10.06 0.33 4.16
C LEU A 23 -9.92 -1.11 3.64
N ILE A 24 -9.00 -1.35 2.70
CA ILE A 24 -8.71 -2.68 2.17
C ILE A 24 -8.03 -3.54 3.23
N ASP A 25 -7.09 -3.00 4.00
CA ASP A 25 -6.41 -3.71 5.09
C ASP A 25 -7.41 -4.13 6.17
N ASP A 26 -8.28 -3.22 6.61
CA ASP A 26 -9.34 -3.51 7.58
C ASP A 26 -10.31 -4.57 7.06
N LEU A 27 -10.69 -4.50 5.78
CA LEU A 27 -11.57 -5.48 5.14
C LEU A 27 -10.93 -6.87 5.09
N LEU A 28 -9.63 -6.95 4.82
CA LEU A 28 -8.91 -8.21 4.61
C LEU A 28 -8.25 -8.75 5.89
N ALA A 29 -8.26 -8.02 7.00
CA ALA A 29 -7.60 -8.38 8.25
C ALA A 29 -7.93 -9.81 8.74
N GLY A 30 -9.18 -10.27 8.52
CA GLY A 30 -9.61 -11.62 8.87
C GLY A 30 -8.91 -12.75 8.09
N LEU A 31 -8.29 -12.43 6.94
CA LEU A 31 -7.57 -13.39 6.10
C LEU A 31 -6.11 -13.56 6.49
N ARG A 32 -5.52 -12.62 7.25
CA ARG A 32 -4.09 -12.61 7.57
C ARG A 32 -3.60 -13.92 8.20
N GLY A 33 -4.41 -14.53 9.07
CA GLY A 33 -4.10 -15.81 9.71
C GLY A 33 -4.43 -17.06 8.89
N GLN A 34 -5.16 -16.94 7.78
CA GLN A 34 -5.65 -18.08 7.02
C GLN A 34 -4.51 -18.76 6.24
N ALA A 35 -4.61 -20.09 6.09
CA ALA A 35 -3.61 -20.91 5.40
C ALA A 35 -2.16 -20.81 5.95
N THR A 36 -1.95 -20.24 7.13
CA THR A 36 -0.64 -20.12 7.80
C THR A 36 -0.20 -21.42 8.48
N ALA A 37 -1.13 -22.35 8.74
CA ALA A 37 -0.86 -23.59 9.49
C ALA A 37 0.24 -24.51 8.91
N ARG A 38 0.59 -24.34 7.62
CA ARG A 38 1.67 -25.08 6.97
C ARG A 38 3.05 -24.43 7.17
N ASP A 39 3.11 -23.18 7.62
CA ASP A 39 4.36 -22.49 7.91
C ASP A 39 4.91 -22.92 9.28
N LYS A 40 5.75 -23.96 9.26
CA LYS A 40 6.41 -24.48 10.46
C LYS A 40 7.63 -23.67 10.90
N ALA A 41 8.23 -22.93 9.97
CA ALA A 41 9.45 -22.16 10.24
C ALA A 41 9.14 -20.74 10.73
N GLY A 42 7.90 -20.27 10.56
CA GLY A 42 7.50 -18.91 10.91
C GLY A 42 8.11 -17.85 9.98
N ASN A 43 8.54 -18.28 8.78
CA ASN A 43 9.28 -17.44 7.85
C ASN A 43 8.38 -16.81 6.78
N ARG A 44 7.05 -16.95 6.90
CA ARG A 44 6.10 -16.34 5.97
C ARG A 44 6.04 -14.84 6.17
N GLN A 45 6.61 -14.12 5.21
CA GLN A 45 6.58 -12.65 5.16
C GLN A 45 5.43 -12.11 4.31
N LEU A 46 4.76 -12.96 3.53
CA LEU A 46 3.66 -12.59 2.64
C LEU A 46 2.38 -13.37 3.00
N PHE A 47 1.35 -12.62 3.40
CA PHE A 47 0.05 -13.16 3.77
C PHE A 47 -0.99 -12.97 2.64
N CYS A 48 -2.09 -13.73 2.70
CA CYS A 48 -3.10 -13.73 1.64
C CYS A 48 -3.77 -12.35 1.44
N ASP A 49 -4.04 -11.64 2.51
CA ASP A 49 -4.55 -10.26 2.51
C ASP A 49 -3.62 -9.31 1.75
N GLN A 50 -2.31 -9.40 2.01
CA GLN A 50 -1.30 -8.58 1.32
C GLN A 50 -1.25 -8.88 -0.18
N TYR A 51 -1.35 -10.16 -0.55
CA TYR A 51 -1.39 -10.56 -1.96
C TYR A 51 -2.66 -10.07 -2.66
N ILE A 52 -3.82 -10.17 -2.01
CA ILE A 52 -5.09 -9.63 -2.54
C ILE A 52 -5.00 -8.11 -2.70
N ALA A 53 -4.41 -7.39 -1.74
CA ALA A 53 -4.21 -5.94 -1.84
C ALA A 53 -3.34 -5.56 -3.07
N LEU A 54 -2.32 -6.37 -3.39
CA LEU A 54 -1.50 -6.19 -4.60
C LEU A 54 -2.30 -6.45 -5.88
N LEU A 55 -3.13 -7.49 -5.92
CA LEU A 55 -4.04 -7.73 -7.05
C LEU A 55 -5.02 -6.58 -7.28
N LEU A 56 -5.61 -6.05 -6.20
CA LEU A 56 -6.50 -4.89 -6.28
C LEU A 56 -5.75 -3.64 -6.77
N LEU A 57 -4.53 -3.41 -6.27
CA LEU A 57 -3.68 -2.32 -6.76
C LEU A 57 -3.41 -2.46 -8.27
N TYR A 58 -3.07 -3.66 -8.74
CA TYR A 58 -2.82 -3.93 -10.15
C TYR A 58 -4.06 -3.71 -11.02
N PHE A 59 -5.23 -4.23 -10.62
CA PHE A 59 -6.44 -4.11 -11.42
C PHE A 59 -7.02 -2.69 -11.46
N PHE A 60 -6.87 -1.92 -10.38
CA PHE A 60 -7.48 -0.59 -10.26
C PHE A 60 -6.50 0.56 -10.47
N ASN A 61 -5.22 0.29 -10.68
CA ASN A 61 -4.24 1.31 -11.00
C ASN A 61 -3.64 1.09 -12.41
N PRO A 62 -4.02 1.90 -13.42
CA PRO A 62 -3.52 1.75 -14.79
C PRO A 62 -2.01 2.02 -14.92
N THR A 63 -1.37 2.60 -13.90
CA THR A 63 0.08 2.80 -13.90
C THR A 63 0.86 1.55 -13.53
N VAL A 64 0.21 0.55 -12.93
CA VAL A 64 0.86 -0.70 -12.51
C VAL A 64 0.63 -1.74 -13.60
N THR A 65 1.68 -2.04 -14.36
CA THR A 65 1.58 -2.95 -15.52
C THR A 65 2.01 -4.39 -15.22
N SER A 66 2.60 -4.64 -14.06
CA SER A 66 3.00 -5.98 -13.59
C SER A 66 3.07 -6.05 -12.07
N LEU A 67 3.00 -7.27 -11.53
CA LEU A 67 3.19 -7.63 -10.12
C LEU A 67 4.53 -8.32 -9.88
#